data_AF-A0A9X8Y7T7-F1
#
_entry.id   AF-A0A9X8Y7T7-F1
#
_cell.length_a   1.000
_cell.length_b   1.000
_cell.length_c   1.000
_cell.angle_alpha   90.00
_cell.angle_beta   90.00
_cell.angle_gamma   90.00
#
_symmetry.space_group_name_H-M   'P 1'
#
loop_
_entity.id
_entity.type
_entity.pdbx_description
1 polymer ?
#
loop_
_entity_poly.entity_id
_entity_poly.type
_entity_poly.pdbx_seq_one_letter_code
_entity_poly.pdbx_strand_id
1 'polypeptide(L)'
;MALPKKMTPLGDGVFLRQVPAGRMLCEHELVRGLLGEFLPHYPDAGRLLPLCRNIALLSLALCDEQGQELYTPQQVAALLPMEQIASLAALYRQQEEGEHA
;
A
#
# COMPACT_ATOMS: atom_id res chain seq x y z
N MET A 1 23.56 11.44 -3.90
CA MET A 1 23.06 10.06 -4.04
C MET A 1 21.81 10.13 -4.87
N ALA A 2 21.77 9.44 -6.01
CA ALA A 2 20.60 9.46 -6.89
C ALA A 2 19.58 8.44 -6.36
N LEU A 3 18.38 8.90 -6.01
CA LEU A 3 17.25 8.03 -5.70
C LEU A 3 17.00 7.09 -6.90
N PRO A 4 16.67 5.80 -6.68
CA PRO A 4 16.19 4.94 -7.75
C PRO A 4 15.01 5.63 -8.42
N LYS A 5 14.96 5.65 -9.76
CA LYS A 5 14.06 6.46 -10.61
C LYS A 5 12.53 6.29 -10.37
N LYS A 6 12.09 5.57 -9.34
CA LYS A 6 10.70 5.14 -9.09
C LYS A 6 10.29 5.27 -7.62
N MET A 7 10.74 6.31 -6.93
CA MET A 7 10.43 6.57 -5.52
C MET A 7 10.01 8.02 -5.32
N THR A 8 8.78 8.22 -4.88
CA THR A 8 8.22 9.55 -4.58
C THR A 8 8.32 9.82 -3.09
N PRO A 9 9.00 10.89 -2.66
CA PRO A 9 9.10 11.23 -1.24
C PRO A 9 7.73 11.65 -0.69
N LEU A 10 7.34 11.10 0.45
CA LEU A 10 6.14 11.49 1.20
C LEU A 10 6.48 12.40 2.40
N GLY A 11 7.74 12.41 2.86
CA GLY A 11 8.22 13.15 4.03
C GLY A 11 8.92 12.24 5.04
N ASP A 12 9.72 12.80 5.96
CA ASP A 12 10.36 12.07 7.08
C ASP A 12 11.12 10.78 6.69
N GLY A 13 11.75 10.76 5.51
CA GLY A 13 12.46 9.58 5.01
C GLY A 13 11.57 8.44 4.50
N VAL A 14 10.26 8.69 4.39
CA VAL A 14 9.28 7.78 3.81
C VAL A 14 9.10 8.06 2.32
N PHE A 15 9.12 6.99 1.53
CA PHE A 15 8.98 7.02 0.08
C PHE A 15 7.87 6.08 -0.37
N LEU A 16 7.17 6.48 -1.42
CA LEU A 16 6.24 5.65 -2.17
C LEU A 16 6.95 5.12 -3.41
N ARG A 17 7.18 3.81 -3.48
CA ARG A 17 7.77 3.15 -4.65
C ARG A 17 6.73 2.38 -5.44
N GLN A 18 7.00 2.13 -6.73
CA GLN A 18 6.28 1.12 -7.49
C GLN A 18 6.51 -0.28 -6.93
N VAL A 19 5.43 -1.05 -6.78
CA VAL A 19 5.49 -2.43 -6.31
C VAL A 19 5.96 -3.33 -7.46
N PRO A 20 7.06 -4.09 -7.29
CA PRO A 20 7.52 -5.01 -8.33
C PRO A 20 6.44 -6.05 -8.64
N ALA A 21 6.26 -6.43 -9.90
CA ALA A 21 5.25 -7.43 -10.31
C ALA A 21 5.36 -8.77 -9.53
N GLY A 22 6.55 -9.17 -9.10
CA GLY A 22 6.74 -10.36 -8.26
C GLY A 22 6.13 -10.26 -6.85
N ARG A 23 5.89 -9.05 -6.34
CA ARG A 23 5.25 -8.78 -5.05
C ARG A 23 3.72 -8.61 -5.16
N MET A 24 3.16 -8.41 -6.36
CA MET A 24 1.70 -8.40 -6.57
C MET A 24 1.07 -9.76 -6.27
N LEU A 25 1.80 -10.87 -6.45
CA LEU A 25 1.32 -12.19 -6.02
C LEU A 25 1.14 -12.26 -4.50
N CYS A 26 2.02 -11.59 -3.75
CA CYS A 26 1.91 -11.47 -2.29
C CYS A 26 0.72 -10.61 -1.88
N GLU A 27 0.38 -9.57 -2.66
CA GLU A 27 -0.79 -8.72 -2.38
C GLU A 27 -2.07 -9.54 -2.22
N HIS A 28 -2.30 -10.54 -3.07
CA HIS A 28 -3.50 -11.35 -3.01
C HIS A 28 -3.59 -12.17 -1.71
N GLU A 29 -2.47 -12.74 -1.25
CA GLU A 29 -2.42 -13.49 0.01
C GLU A 29 -2.60 -12.56 1.21
N LEU A 30 -1.99 -11.37 1.17
CA LEU A 30 -2.16 -10.34 2.19
C LEU A 30 -3.62 -9.89 2.29
N VAL A 31 -4.28 -9.62 1.16
CA VAL A 31 -5.71 -9.25 1.12
C VAL A 31 -6.58 -10.35 1.73
N ARG A 32 -6.31 -11.63 1.44
CA ARG A 32 -7.04 -12.75 2.05
C ARG A 32 -6.86 -12.80 3.56
N GLY A 33 -5.64 -12.59 4.05
CA GLY A 33 -5.35 -12.53 5.48
C GLY A 33 -6.11 -11.39 6.17
N LEU A 34 -6.03 -10.18 5.59
CA LEU A 34 -6.71 -8.99 6.10
C LEU A 34 -8.24 -9.13 6.10
N LEU A 35 -8.82 -9.71 5.04
CA LEU A 35 -10.25 -10.01 5.01
C LEU A 35 -10.65 -10.96 6.13
N GLY A 36 -9.87 -12.01 6.37
CA GLY A 36 -10.13 -12.93 7.49
C GLY A 36 -10.05 -12.26 8.86
N GLU A 37 -9.16 -11.27 9.01
CA GLU A 37 -8.97 -10.51 10.25
C GLU A 37 -10.07 -9.46 10.47
N PHE A 38 -10.46 -8.71 9.44
CA PHE A 38 -11.39 -7.59 9.57
C PHE A 38 -12.87 -7.95 9.37
N LEU A 39 -13.20 -8.98 8.59
CA LEU A 39 -14.59 -9.34 8.29
C LEU A 39 -15.43 -9.63 9.55
N PRO A 40 -14.90 -10.26 10.62
CA PRO A 40 -15.64 -10.45 11.87
C PRO A 40 -16.03 -9.14 12.57
N HIS A 41 -15.27 -8.07 12.35
CA HIS A 41 -15.47 -6.76 12.96
C HIS A 41 -16.25 -5.79 12.05
N TYR A 42 -16.22 -6.05 10.74
CA TYR A 42 -16.82 -5.21 9.71
C TYR A 42 -17.52 -6.12 8.68
N PRO A 43 -18.81 -6.42 8.88
CA PRO A 43 -19.54 -7.40 8.06
C PRO A 43 -19.82 -6.95 6.62
N ASP A 44 -19.55 -5.69 6.28
CA ASP A 44 -19.70 -5.18 4.91
C ASP A 44 -18.46 -5.55 4.05
N ALA A 45 -18.45 -6.78 3.55
CA ALA A 45 -17.41 -7.31 2.69
C ALA A 45 -17.19 -6.47 1.40
N GLY A 46 -18.24 -5.79 0.91
CA GLY A 46 -18.17 -4.96 -0.30
C GLY A 46 -17.30 -3.73 -0.12
N ARG A 47 -17.29 -3.15 1.09
CA ARG A 47 -16.41 -2.03 1.46
C ARG A 47 -15.06 -2.48 1.99
N LEU A 48 -14.99 -3.69 2.56
CA LEU A 48 -13.76 -4.24 3.13
C LEU A 48 -12.71 -4.61 2.09
N LEU A 49 -13.13 -5.23 0.98
CA LEU A 49 -12.21 -5.71 -0.04
C LEU A 49 -11.36 -4.58 -0.67
N PRO A 50 -11.94 -3.42 -1.07
CA PRO A 50 -11.15 -2.28 -1.52
C PRO A 50 -10.17 -1.75 -0.47
N LEU A 51 -10.59 -1.71 0.80
CA LEU A 51 -9.73 -1.26 1.90
C LEU A 51 -8.55 -2.21 2.12
N CYS A 52 -8.81 -3.53 2.17
CA CYS A 52 -7.77 -4.55 2.34
C CYS A 52 -6.76 -4.52 1.18
N ARG A 53 -7.23 -4.28 -0.06
CA ARG A 53 -6.34 -4.09 -1.22
C ARG A 53 -5.44 -2.86 -1.05
N ASN A 54 -6.01 -1.72 -0.67
CA ASN A 54 -5.22 -0.51 -0.43
C ASN A 54 -4.19 -0.71 0.69
N ILE A 55 -4.56 -1.41 1.77
CA ILE A 55 -3.66 -1.73 2.88
C ILE A 55 -2.50 -2.61 2.40
N ALA A 56 -2.80 -3.70 1.68
CA ALA A 56 -1.78 -4.61 1.15
C ALA A 56 -0.84 -3.88 0.18
N LEU A 57 -1.39 -3.08 -0.73
CA LEU A 57 -0.62 -2.27 -1.67
C LEU A 57 0.33 -1.31 -0.93
N LEU A 58 -0.18 -0.53 0.03
CA LEU A 58 0.64 0.42 0.77
C LEU A 58 1.71 -0.25 1.61
N SER A 59 1.46 -1.43 2.18
CA SER A 59 2.48 -2.19 2.91
C SER A 59 3.67 -2.60 2.03
N LEU A 60 3.46 -2.74 0.72
CA LEU A 60 4.50 -3.09 -0.25
C LEU A 60 5.16 -1.85 -0.88
N ALA A 61 4.40 -0.75 -0.98
CA ALA A 61 4.78 0.49 -1.65
C ALA A 61 5.46 1.51 -0.72
N LEU A 62 5.10 1.55 0.57
CA LEU A 62 5.73 2.42 1.55
C LEU A 62 7.08 1.86 1.97
N CYS A 63 8.14 2.60 1.71
CA CYS A 63 9.50 2.18 1.95
C CYS A 63 10.40 3.30 2.43
N ASP A 64 11.54 2.93 3.01
CA ASP A 64 12.59 3.87 3.41
C ASP A 64 13.45 4.31 2.20
N GLU A 65 14.46 5.14 2.47
CA GLU A 65 15.44 5.59 1.47
C GLU A 65 16.25 4.46 0.82
N GLN A 66 16.31 3.28 1.45
CA GLN A 66 16.97 2.08 0.93
C GLN A 66 15.99 1.15 0.18
N GLY A 67 14.70 1.49 0.13
CA GLY A 67 13.66 0.71 -0.52
C GLY A 67 13.18 -0.50 0.30
N GLN A 68 13.42 -0.54 1.60
CA GLN A 68 12.87 -1.57 2.51
C GLN A 68 11.44 -1.22 2.91
N GLU A 69 10.57 -2.24 3.00
CA GLU A 69 9.18 -2.09 3.41
C GLU A 69 9.11 -1.59 4.86
N LEU A 70 8.45 -0.45 5.09
CA LEU A 70 8.42 0.21 6.40
C LEU A 70 7.34 -0.32 7.33
N TYR A 71 6.22 -0.76 6.76
CA TYR A 71 5.01 -1.10 7.51
C TYR A 71 4.45 -2.43 7.06
N THR A 72 4.09 -3.26 8.04
CA THR A 72 3.23 -4.41 7.80
C THR A 72 1.80 -3.97 7.46
N PRO A 73 1.00 -4.81 6.79
CA PRO A 73 -0.41 -4.54 6.55
C PRO A 73 -1.20 -4.12 7.81
N GLN A 74 -0.94 -4.78 8.94
CA GLN A 74 -1.59 -4.45 10.22
C GLN A 74 -1.19 -3.06 10.71
N GLN A 75 0.09 -2.69 10.57
CA GLN A 75 0.55 -1.35 10.93
C GLN A 75 -0.06 -0.28 10.02
N VAL A 76 -0.18 -0.53 8.71
CA VAL A 76 -0.86 0.39 7.79
C VAL A 76 -2.32 0.59 8.22
N ALA A 77 -3.03 -0.49 8.54
CA ALA A 77 -4.43 -0.42 8.99
C ALA A 77 -4.60 0.28 10.35
N ALA A 78 -3.63 0.14 11.26
CA ALA A 78 -3.70 0.70 12.61
C ALA A 78 -3.21 2.16 12.69
N LEU A 79 -2.19 2.52 11.91
CA LEU A 79 -1.54 3.83 11.99
C LEU A 79 -2.18 4.87 11.06
N LEU A 80 -2.75 4.43 9.93
CA LEU A 80 -3.33 5.34 8.96
C LEU A 80 -4.86 5.31 9.04
N PRO A 81 -5.52 6.49 9.10
CA PRO A 81 -6.97 6.54 8.95
C PRO A 81 -7.37 6.11 7.53
N MET A 82 -8.57 5.54 7.39
CA MET A 82 -9.07 5.00 6.12
C MET A 82 -9.00 6.00 4.95
N GLU A 83 -9.24 7.28 5.21
CA GLU A 83 -9.16 8.34 4.20
C GLU A 83 -7.73 8.55 3.69
N GLN A 84 -6.74 8.49 4.57
CA GLN A 84 -5.33 8.57 4.17
C GLN A 84 -4.91 7.33 3.38
N ILE A 85 -5.36 6.13 3.79
CA ILE A 85 -5.11 4.88 3.06
C ILE A 85 -5.64 4.99 1.63
N ALA A 86 -6.88 5.47 1.46
CA ALA A 86 -7.47 5.68 0.13
C ALA A 86 -6.70 6.72 -0.69
N SER A 87 -6.28 7.82 -0.05
CA SER A 87 -5.57 8.91 -0.73
C SER A 87 -4.18 8.50 -1.21
N LEU A 88 -3.41 7.82 -0.36
CA LEU A 88 -2.08 7.31 -0.72
C LEU A 88 -2.17 6.22 -1.80
N ALA A 89 -3.16 5.34 -1.73
CA ALA A 89 -3.38 4.32 -2.76
C ALA A 89 -3.83 4.92 -4.10
N ALA A 90 -4.51 6.07 -4.10
CA ALA A 90 -4.83 6.81 -5.31
C ALA A 90 -3.57 7.48 -5.91
N LEU A 91 -2.74 8.10 -5.06
CA LEU A 91 -1.47 8.68 -5.48
C LEU A 91 -0.54 7.63 -6.11
N TYR A 92 -0.46 6.44 -5.52
CA TYR A 92 0.29 5.33 -6.10
C TYR A 92 -0.20 4.98 -7.52
N ARG A 93 -1.51 4.85 -7.71
CA ARG A 93 -2.09 4.50 -9.01
C ARG A 93 -1.85 5.59 -10.06
N GLN A 94 -1.95 6.86 -9.68
CA GLN A 94 -1.63 7.98 -10.56
C GLN A 94 -0.16 7.97 -11.01
N GLN A 95 0.76 7.49 -10.17
CA GLN A 95 2.17 7.32 -10.56
C GLN A 95 2.37 6.21 -11.57
N GLU A 96 1.61 5.11 -11.49
CA GLU A 96 1.64 4.07 -12.52
C GLU A 96 1.08 4.58 -13.85
N GLU A 97 -0.03 5.32 -13.83
CA GLU A 97 -0.66 5.84 -15.05
C GLU A 97 0.18 6.94 -15.72
N GLY A 98 0.83 7.81 -14.95
CA GLY A 98 1.69 8.88 -15.47
C GLY A 98 3.00 8.39 -16.09
N GLU A 99 3.42 7.15 -15.83
CA GLU A 99 4.64 6.55 -16.40
C GLU A 99 4.39 5.85 -17.75
N HIS A 100 3.12 5.69 -18.14
CA HIS A 100 2.69 5.05 -19.39
C HIS A 100 2.20 6.04 -20.48
N ALA A 101 2.31 7.35 -20.24
CA ALA A 101 1.88 8.42 -21.16
C ALA A 101 3.03 8.98 -22.01
#